data_AF-A0A3R8Q555-F1
#
_entry.id   AF-A0A3R8Q555-F1
#
_cell.length_a   1.000
_cell.length_b   1.000
_cell.length_c   1.000
_cell.angle_alpha   90.00
_cell.angle_beta   90.00
_cell.angle_gamma   90.00
#
_symmetry.space_group_name_H-M   'P 1'
#
loop_
_entity.id
_entity.type
_entity.pdbx_description
1 polymer ?
#
loop_
_entity_poly.entity_id
_entity_poly.type
_entity_poly.pdbx_seq_one_letter_code
_entity_poly.pdbx_strand_id
1 'polypeptide(L)'
;MKAYLFFLCSFISLSAFSQEYLLLDENPSDKTLVKKFIQQSVDGEFLKPNPVVIIDNKVINGSENLNQLDFFKSDIMELSFKPKNQSELIKKYGSQAINGVIEISTRPFYAKPVNKVKSYAADNILFMVDGKVVSEDEFQDLKPDDIKSINVVKDHILISKYTTEDYDGIIQITLKK
;
A
#
# COMPACT_ATOMS: atom_id res chain seq x y z
N MET A 1 16.89 -21.45 -24.53
CA MET A 1 16.87 -20.05 -25.01
C MET A 1 17.53 -19.21 -23.94
N LYS A 2 18.72 -18.65 -24.22
CA LYS A 2 19.48 -17.80 -23.28
C LYS A 2 18.96 -16.37 -23.44
N ALA A 3 18.35 -15.81 -22.41
CA ALA A 3 17.94 -14.42 -22.40
C ALA A 3 19.18 -13.56 -22.12
N TYR A 4 19.60 -12.79 -23.12
CA TYR A 4 20.68 -11.83 -23.00
C TYR A 4 20.17 -10.60 -22.24
N LEU A 5 20.63 -10.42 -21.01
CA LEU A 5 20.48 -9.18 -20.23
C LEU A 5 21.41 -8.14 -20.87
N PHE A 6 20.84 -7.24 -21.69
CA PHE A 6 21.61 -6.15 -22.30
C PHE A 6 22.03 -5.15 -21.22
N PHE A 7 23.29 -5.25 -20.78
CA PHE A 7 24.02 -4.16 -20.15
C PHE A 7 24.36 -3.14 -21.25
N LEU A 8 23.47 -2.18 -21.51
CA LEU A 8 23.81 -1.01 -22.32
C LEU A 8 24.40 0.06 -21.40
N CYS A 9 25.70 -0.09 -21.08
CA CYS A 9 26.53 1.00 -20.61
C CYS A 9 26.58 2.08 -21.70
N SER A 10 25.64 3.02 -21.64
CA SER A 10 25.77 4.30 -22.35
C SER A 10 26.33 5.30 -21.36
N PHE A 11 27.59 5.68 -21.61
CA PHE A 11 28.26 6.84 -21.04
C PHE A 11 27.35 8.07 -21.18
N ILE A 12 26.65 8.44 -20.11
CA ILE A 12 25.99 9.73 -19.97
C ILE A 12 26.72 10.44 -18.82
N SER A 13 27.13 11.66 -19.12
CA SER A 13 28.00 12.55 -18.35
C SER A 13 27.82 12.50 -16.83
N LEU A 14 28.97 12.57 -16.15
CA LEU A 14 29.17 12.75 -14.72
C LEU A 14 28.49 14.04 -14.19
N SER A 15 27.18 14.02 -14.01
CA SER A 15 26.46 14.96 -13.14
C SER A 15 25.13 14.33 -12.76
N ALA A 16 25.01 13.94 -11.49
CA ALA A 16 23.81 13.37 -10.86
C ALA A 16 23.38 11.98 -11.37
N PHE A 17 24.18 10.94 -11.10
CA PHE A 17 23.68 9.55 -11.12
C PHE A 17 22.72 9.33 -9.94
N SER A 18 21.47 9.74 -10.05
CA SER A 18 20.37 8.96 -9.47
C SER A 18 19.86 8.05 -10.58
N GLN A 19 20.21 6.77 -10.52
CA GLN A 19 19.61 5.80 -11.43
C GLN A 19 18.15 5.63 -10.99
N GLU A 20 17.23 6.09 -11.83
CA GLU A 20 15.80 5.94 -11.64
C GLU A 20 15.40 4.55 -12.13
N TYR A 21 14.90 3.69 -11.23
CA TYR A 21 14.56 2.32 -11.59
C TYR A 21 13.17 2.28 -12.21
N LEU A 22 13.10 2.16 -13.55
CA LEU A 22 11.84 1.99 -14.28
C LEU A 22 11.16 0.69 -13.84
N LEU A 23 10.02 0.85 -13.17
CA LEU A 23 9.17 -0.24 -12.66
C LEU A 23 8.41 -0.93 -13.80
N LEU A 24 9.12 -1.48 -14.79
CA LEU A 24 8.53 -2.29 -15.87
C LEU A 24 7.84 -3.53 -15.30
N ASP A 25 6.81 -4.01 -16.01
CA ASP A 25 5.67 -4.88 -15.64
C ASP A 25 5.98 -6.20 -14.89
N GLU A 26 6.68 -6.11 -13.76
CA GLU A 26 6.87 -7.19 -12.80
C GLU A 26 5.65 -7.32 -11.88
N ASN A 27 5.43 -8.54 -11.38
CA ASN A 27 4.35 -8.92 -10.47
C ASN A 27 3.97 -7.79 -9.48
N PRO A 28 2.77 -7.17 -9.61
CA PRO A 28 2.38 -6.01 -8.80
C PRO A 28 2.22 -6.33 -7.32
N SER A 29 2.16 -7.61 -6.97
CA SER A 29 2.10 -8.13 -5.59
C SER A 29 3.48 -8.49 -5.03
N ASP A 30 4.58 -8.22 -5.74
CA ASP A 30 5.93 -8.47 -5.22
C ASP A 30 6.24 -7.52 -4.05
N LYS A 31 6.45 -8.09 -2.86
CA LYS A 31 6.86 -7.39 -1.64
C LYS A 31 8.38 -7.29 -1.50
N THR A 32 9.13 -7.97 -2.34
CA THR A 32 10.60 -8.10 -2.23
C THR A 32 11.35 -7.03 -3.03
N LEU A 33 10.65 -6.21 -3.82
CA LEU A 33 11.26 -5.22 -4.72
C LEU A 33 12.24 -4.30 -3.98
N VAL A 34 11.79 -3.63 -2.92
CA VAL A 34 12.61 -2.66 -2.18
C VAL A 34 13.85 -3.33 -1.62
N LYS A 35 13.70 -4.55 -1.08
CA LYS A 35 14.81 -5.35 -0.57
C LYS A 35 15.83 -5.68 -1.66
N LYS A 36 15.37 -6.15 -2.82
CA LYS A 36 16.24 -6.46 -3.98
C LYS A 36 16.98 -5.22 -4.46
N PHE A 37 16.29 -4.09 -4.55
CA PHE A 37 16.89 -2.82 -4.99
C PHE A 37 17.99 -2.34 -4.05
N ILE A 38 17.75 -2.40 -2.73
CA ILE A 38 18.77 -2.05 -1.73
C ILE A 38 19.96 -3.01 -1.84
N GLN A 39 19.70 -4.31 -1.93
CA GLN A 39 20.78 -5.31 -2.06
C GLN A 39 21.63 -5.06 -3.31
N GLN A 40 21.02 -4.86 -4.47
CA GLN A 40 21.72 -4.54 -5.72
C GLN A 40 22.53 -3.24 -5.62
N SER A 41 22.00 -2.23 -4.93
CA SER A 41 22.69 -0.94 -4.73
C SER A 41 23.88 -1.06 -3.77
N VAL A 42 23.82 -1.97 -2.80
CA VAL A 42 24.94 -2.31 -1.90
C VAL A 42 25.98 -3.16 -2.62
N ASP A 43 25.55 -4.19 -3.37
CA ASP A 43 26.42 -5.08 -4.15
C ASP A 43 27.17 -4.30 -5.25
N GLY A 44 26.51 -3.30 -5.85
CA GLY A 44 27.12 -2.36 -6.79
C GLY A 44 27.99 -1.27 -6.13
N GLU A 45 28.23 -1.35 -4.82
CA GLU A 45 29.01 -0.42 -4.02
C GLU A 45 28.50 1.04 -3.99
N PHE A 46 27.32 1.34 -4.50
CA PHE A 46 26.74 2.69 -4.45
C PHE A 46 26.30 3.08 -3.04
N LEU A 47 25.83 2.10 -2.27
CA LEU A 47 25.38 2.23 -0.88
C LEU A 47 26.26 1.39 0.06
N LYS A 48 26.14 1.65 1.37
CA LYS A 48 26.58 0.71 2.42
C LYS A 48 25.36 0.04 3.04
N PRO A 49 25.53 -1.09 3.75
CA PRO A 49 24.46 -1.66 4.55
C PRO A 49 23.82 -0.60 5.46
N ASN A 50 22.52 -0.71 5.67
CA ASN A 50 21.72 0.23 6.47
C ASN A 50 21.76 1.68 5.92
N PRO A 51 21.35 1.91 4.66
CA PRO A 51 21.13 3.27 4.17
C PRO A 51 19.94 3.93 4.89
N VAL A 52 19.86 5.26 4.83
CA VAL A 52 18.66 5.98 5.26
C VAL A 52 17.54 5.70 4.27
N VAL A 53 16.34 5.43 4.76
CA VAL A 53 15.15 5.28 3.91
C VAL A 53 14.23 6.46 4.11
N ILE A 54 13.84 7.07 2.99
CA ILE A 54 12.92 8.19 2.92
C ILE A 54 11.71 7.75 2.11
N ILE A 55 10.52 7.94 2.67
CA ILE A 55 9.25 7.61 2.02
C ILE A 55 8.43 8.88 1.94
N ASP A 56 8.07 9.29 0.74
CA ASP A 56 7.31 10.52 0.48
C ASP A 56 7.90 11.72 1.23
N ASN A 57 9.22 11.90 1.07
CA ASN A 57 10.04 12.94 1.71
C ASN A 57 10.14 12.87 3.25
N LYS A 58 9.66 11.79 3.88
CA LYS A 58 9.76 11.58 5.32
C LYS A 58 10.81 10.52 5.64
N VAL A 59 11.77 10.87 6.50
CA VAL A 59 12.75 9.91 7.04
C VAL A 59 12.03 8.89 7.91
N ILE A 60 12.27 7.61 7.65
CA ILE A 60 11.71 6.52 8.47
C ILE A 60 12.75 6.12 9.51
N ASN A 61 12.57 6.62 10.74
CA ASN A 61 13.39 6.26 11.89
C ASN A 61 13.14 4.79 12.25
N GLY A 62 14.20 3.97 12.30
CA GLY A 62 14.11 2.52 12.53
C GLY A 62 14.49 1.64 11.33
N SER A 63 15.11 2.21 10.29
CA SER A 63 15.60 1.47 9.11
C SER A 63 16.66 0.40 9.40
N GLU A 64 17.11 0.27 10.65
CA GLU A 64 17.92 -0.87 11.11
C GLU A 64 17.23 -2.22 10.82
N ASN A 65 15.89 -2.23 10.65
CA ASN A 65 15.16 -3.35 10.08
C ASN A 65 14.38 -2.94 8.82
N LEU A 66 15.08 -2.88 7.68
CA LEU A 66 14.47 -2.83 6.33
C LEU A 66 13.38 -3.91 6.11
N ASN A 67 13.41 -4.98 6.91
CA ASN A 67 12.40 -6.03 6.95
C ASN A 67 10.99 -5.55 7.38
N GLN A 68 10.86 -4.34 7.93
CA GLN A 68 9.56 -3.77 8.33
C GLN A 68 8.85 -3.01 7.18
N LEU A 69 9.53 -2.79 6.06
CA LEU A 69 8.95 -2.10 4.90
C LEU A 69 8.08 -3.08 4.09
N ASP A 70 6.81 -3.19 4.45
CA ASP A 70 5.84 -4.08 3.78
C ASP A 70 5.13 -3.38 2.60
N PHE A 71 5.89 -2.96 1.60
CA PHE A 71 5.33 -2.36 0.38
C PHE A 71 5.13 -3.40 -0.71
N PHE A 72 3.96 -3.39 -1.37
CA PHE A 72 3.83 -4.05 -2.65
C PHE A 72 4.49 -3.18 -3.73
N LYS A 73 5.04 -3.81 -4.78
CA LYS A 73 5.48 -3.14 -6.01
C LYS A 73 4.47 -2.12 -6.52
N SER A 74 3.18 -2.47 -6.50
CA SER A 74 2.10 -1.62 -6.96
C SER A 74 1.84 -0.39 -6.09
N ASP A 75 2.39 -0.31 -4.88
CA ASP A 75 2.33 0.87 -4.01
C ASP A 75 3.45 1.87 -4.34
N ILE A 76 4.46 1.47 -5.10
CA ILE A 76 5.65 2.28 -5.35
C ILE A 76 5.49 2.98 -6.70
N MET A 77 5.58 4.31 -6.68
CA MET A 77 5.61 5.14 -7.88
C MET A 77 7.03 5.22 -8.41
N GLU A 78 7.97 5.52 -7.52
CA GLU A 78 9.37 5.71 -7.83
C GLU A 78 10.23 5.11 -6.73
N LEU A 79 11.35 4.51 -7.15
CA LEU A 79 12.39 4.03 -6.27
C LEU A 79 13.73 4.48 -6.82
N SER A 80 14.44 5.28 -6.03
CA SER A 80 15.76 5.80 -6.40
C SER A 80 16.70 5.79 -5.20
N PHE A 81 17.99 5.99 -5.47
CA PHE A 81 19.00 6.11 -4.44
C PHE A 81 19.90 7.32 -4.64
N LYS A 82 20.51 7.78 -3.55
CA LYS A 82 21.60 8.75 -3.55
C LYS A 82 22.85 8.08 -2.94
N PRO A 83 24.01 8.14 -3.61
CA PRO A 83 25.21 7.42 -3.18
C PRO A 83 25.69 7.75 -1.76
N LYS A 84 26.48 6.83 -1.19
CA LYS A 84 27.17 7.00 0.10
C LYS A 84 28.13 8.20 0.13
N ASN A 85 28.46 8.65 1.35
CA ASN A 85 29.45 9.71 1.64
C ASN A 85 29.15 11.10 1.01
N GLN A 86 27.88 11.44 0.78
CA GLN A 86 27.49 12.76 0.27
C GLN A 86 27.30 13.76 1.42
N SER A 87 28.16 14.78 1.51
CA SER A 87 28.15 15.77 2.60
C SER A 87 26.80 16.48 2.77
N GLU A 88 26.15 16.84 1.66
CA GLU A 88 24.84 17.49 1.69
C GLU A 88 23.73 16.59 2.27
N LEU A 89 23.79 15.29 2.01
CA LEU A 89 22.84 14.34 2.59
C LEU A 89 23.07 14.14 4.09
N ILE A 90 24.34 14.13 4.52
CA ILE A 90 24.71 14.03 5.94
C ILE A 90 24.22 15.25 6.72
N LYS A 91 24.34 16.46 6.14
CA LYS A 91 23.79 17.69 6.73
C LYS A 91 22.27 17.63 6.83
N LYS A 92 21.59 17.12 5.79
CA LYS A 92 20.12 17.13 5.70
C LYS A 92 19.45 16.02 6.54
N TYR A 93 20.03 14.82 6.54
CA TYR A 93 19.41 13.61 7.10
C TYR A 93 20.23 12.96 8.23
N GLY A 94 21.36 13.56 8.63
CA GLY A 94 22.18 13.11 9.75
C GLY A 94 23.24 12.06 9.38
N SER A 95 23.95 11.59 10.40
CA SER A 95 25.10 10.69 10.25
C SER A 95 24.79 9.38 9.53
N GLN A 96 23.55 8.88 9.64
CA GLN A 96 23.11 7.66 8.95
C GLN A 96 23.18 7.78 7.43
N ALA A 97 23.05 8.99 6.87
CA ALA A 97 23.14 9.24 5.43
C ALA A 97 24.56 9.03 4.87
N ILE A 98 25.56 8.79 5.72
CA ILE A 98 26.90 8.36 5.29
C ILE A 98 26.85 7.06 4.49
N ASN A 99 25.85 6.20 4.76
CA ASN A 99 25.63 4.95 4.03
C ASN A 99 24.88 5.13 2.70
N GLY A 100 24.49 6.36 2.39
CA GLY A 100 23.63 6.71 1.27
C GLY A 100 22.16 6.73 1.68
N VAL A 101 21.31 7.09 0.72
CA VAL A 101 19.88 7.32 0.93
C VAL A 101 19.09 6.55 -0.12
N ILE A 102 17.99 5.93 0.30
CA ILE A 102 16.95 5.37 -0.57
C ILE A 102 15.76 6.33 -0.50
N GLU A 103 15.29 6.77 -1.65
CA GLU A 103 14.08 7.59 -1.79
C GLU A 103 13.00 6.74 -2.44
N ILE A 104 11.88 6.59 -1.73
CA ILE A 104 10.69 5.88 -2.17
C ILE A 104 9.59 6.93 -2.30
N SER A 105 9.07 7.10 -3.51
CA SER A 105 7.81 7.79 -3.71
C SER A 105 6.71 6.75 -3.84
N THR A 106 5.70 6.83 -2.99
CA THR A 106 4.55 5.95 -3.08
C THR A 106 3.54 6.50 -4.07
N ARG A 107 2.80 5.60 -4.71
CA ARG A 107 1.59 6.02 -5.42
C ARG A 107 0.63 6.50 -4.34
N PRO A 108 0.09 7.73 -4.44
CA PRO A 108 -0.96 8.16 -3.55
C PRO A 108 -2.03 7.07 -3.53
N PHE A 109 -2.57 6.82 -2.36
CA PHE A 109 -3.71 5.92 -2.18
C PHE A 109 -4.94 6.56 -2.83
N TYR A 110 -4.93 6.75 -4.15
CA TYR A 110 -6.14 6.50 -4.92
C TYR A 110 -6.46 5.08 -4.53
N ALA A 111 -7.57 4.89 -3.80
CA ALA A 111 -8.10 3.56 -3.55
C ALA A 111 -7.92 2.81 -4.86
N LYS A 112 -6.95 1.88 -4.92
CA LYS A 112 -6.89 0.92 -6.00
C LYS A 112 -8.34 0.48 -6.06
N PRO A 113 -9.07 0.57 -7.20
CA PRO A 113 -10.34 -0.12 -7.27
C PRO A 113 -9.97 -1.51 -6.82
N VAL A 114 -10.43 -1.87 -5.62
CA VAL A 114 -10.00 -3.09 -4.99
C VAL A 114 -10.72 -4.06 -5.89
N ASN A 115 -10.04 -4.59 -6.91
CA ASN A 115 -10.55 -5.63 -7.80
C ASN A 115 -10.57 -6.97 -7.03
N LYS A 116 -10.85 -6.87 -5.73
CA LYS A 116 -11.04 -7.84 -4.67
C LYS A 116 -11.96 -7.30 -3.56
N VAL A 117 -12.76 -6.26 -3.80
CA VAL A 117 -14.10 -6.28 -3.24
C VAL A 117 -14.76 -7.39 -4.05
N LYS A 118 -15.00 -8.56 -3.45
CA LYS A 118 -16.06 -9.43 -3.95
C LYS A 118 -17.24 -8.49 -4.16
N SER A 119 -17.68 -8.30 -5.40
CA SER A 119 -18.86 -7.51 -5.66
C SER A 119 -19.97 -8.11 -4.82
N TYR A 120 -20.37 -7.41 -3.75
CA TYR A 120 -21.46 -7.80 -2.86
C TYR A 120 -22.82 -7.69 -3.57
N ALA A 121 -22.83 -7.31 -4.85
CA ALA A 121 -24.03 -7.31 -5.70
C ALA A 121 -24.65 -8.71 -5.86
N ALA A 122 -23.97 -9.78 -5.43
CA ALA A 122 -24.48 -11.14 -5.42
C ALA A 122 -24.73 -11.71 -4.01
N ASP A 123 -24.41 -10.96 -2.94
CA ASP A 123 -24.60 -11.42 -1.57
C ASP A 123 -26.03 -11.09 -1.13
N ASN A 124 -26.74 -12.07 -0.55
CA ASN A 124 -28.09 -11.88 -0.03
C ASN A 124 -28.01 -11.17 1.33
N ILE A 125 -28.28 -9.87 1.37
CA ILE A 125 -28.14 -9.03 2.57
C ILE A 125 -29.51 -8.66 3.15
N LEU A 126 -29.68 -8.84 4.45
CA LEU A 126 -30.83 -8.36 5.20
C LEU A 126 -30.58 -6.96 5.77
N PHE A 127 -31.44 -5.99 5.47
CA PHE A 127 -31.37 -4.65 6.03
C PHE A 127 -32.28 -4.51 7.25
N MET A 128 -31.76 -3.91 8.32
CA MET A 128 -32.54 -3.61 9.53
C MET A 128 -32.33 -2.16 9.97
N VAL A 129 -33.42 -1.43 10.21
CA VAL A 129 -33.40 -0.05 10.72
C VAL A 129 -34.09 -0.02 12.08
N ASP A 130 -33.38 0.44 13.10
CA ASP A 130 -33.82 0.46 14.50
C ASP A 130 -34.43 -0.88 14.96
N GLY A 131 -33.83 -1.98 14.51
CA GLY A 131 -34.23 -3.35 14.85
C GLY A 131 -35.41 -3.91 14.04
N LYS A 132 -35.93 -3.19 13.05
CA LYS A 132 -36.97 -3.67 12.12
C LYS A 132 -36.38 -4.01 10.77
N VAL A 133 -36.81 -5.13 10.18
CA VAL A 133 -36.47 -5.49 8.80
C VAL A 133 -37.13 -4.49 7.85
N VAL A 134 -36.35 -4.01 6.86
CA VAL A 134 -36.81 -3.07 5.83
C VAL A 134 -36.46 -3.63 4.44
N SER A 135 -37.15 -3.14 3.41
CA SER A 135 -36.78 -3.47 2.03
C SER A 135 -35.49 -2.75 1.61
N GLU A 136 -34.87 -3.22 0.53
CA GLU A 136 -33.72 -2.53 -0.05
C GLU A 136 -34.08 -1.10 -0.51
N ASP A 137 -35.28 -0.91 -1.09
CA ASP A 137 -35.76 0.41 -1.51
C ASP A 137 -35.87 1.37 -0.30
N GLU A 138 -36.47 0.90 0.81
CA GLU A 138 -36.58 1.69 2.04
C GLU A 138 -35.21 2.03 2.65
N PHE A 139 -34.23 1.13 2.51
CA PHE A 139 -32.85 1.39 2.91
C PHE A 139 -32.17 2.43 2.02
N GLN A 140 -32.34 2.36 0.69
CA GLN A 140 -31.76 3.29 -0.27
C GLN A 140 -32.31 4.72 -0.10
N ASP A 141 -33.55 4.84 0.37
CA ASP A 141 -34.20 6.13 0.66
C ASP A 141 -33.73 6.77 1.98
N LEU A 142 -32.93 6.08 2.80
CA LEU A 142 -32.40 6.65 4.04
C LEU A 142 -31.40 7.78 3.76
N LYS A 143 -31.62 8.92 4.41
CA LYS A 143 -30.68 10.04 4.36
C LYS A 143 -29.45 9.72 5.21
N PRO A 144 -28.23 9.89 4.68
CA PRO A 144 -27.00 9.65 5.45
C PRO A 144 -26.92 10.49 6.74
N ASP A 145 -27.48 11.70 6.72
CA ASP A 145 -27.46 12.61 7.87
C ASP A 145 -28.32 12.12 9.04
N ASP A 146 -29.31 11.26 8.79
CA ASP A 146 -30.19 10.71 9.81
C ASP A 146 -29.59 9.45 10.48
N ILE A 147 -28.51 8.90 9.93
CA ILE A 147 -27.87 7.68 10.43
C ILE A 147 -26.96 8.01 11.62
N LYS A 148 -27.18 7.32 12.74
CA LYS A 148 -26.32 7.37 13.92
C LYS A 148 -25.17 6.38 13.82
N SER A 149 -25.46 5.15 13.41
CA SER A 149 -24.46 4.08 13.29
C SER A 149 -24.93 2.98 12.36
N ILE A 150 -23.96 2.31 11.73
CA ILE A 150 -24.17 1.11 10.92
C ILE A 150 -23.31 -0.01 11.53
N ASN A 151 -23.92 -1.16 11.77
CA ASN A 151 -23.26 -2.37 12.23
C ASN A 151 -23.48 -3.49 11.21
N VAL A 152 -22.44 -4.27 10.92
CA VAL A 152 -22.50 -5.32 9.89
C VAL A 152 -22.24 -6.67 10.56
N VAL A 153 -23.22 -7.57 10.47
CA VAL A 153 -23.15 -8.91 11.03
C VAL A 153 -22.93 -9.91 9.91
N LYS A 154 -21.81 -10.65 9.97
CA LYS A 154 -21.43 -11.69 8.99
C LYS A 154 -21.28 -13.09 9.59
N ASP A 155 -21.43 -13.20 10.90
CA ASP A 155 -21.35 -14.49 11.61
C ASP A 155 -22.69 -15.22 11.46
N HIS A 156 -22.70 -16.37 10.78
CA HIS A 156 -23.91 -17.16 10.55
C HIS A 156 -24.65 -17.56 11.84
N ILE A 157 -23.92 -17.76 12.96
CA ILE A 157 -24.53 -18.06 14.26
C ILE A 157 -25.29 -16.84 14.79
N LEU A 158 -24.79 -15.62 14.54
CA LEU A 158 -25.50 -14.40 14.91
C LEU A 158 -26.66 -14.12 13.96
N ILE A 159 -26.51 -14.36 12.66
CA ILE A 159 -27.56 -14.17 11.64
C ILE A 159 -28.80 -15.01 11.96
N SER A 160 -28.62 -16.28 12.31
CA SER A 160 -29.71 -17.19 12.69
C SER A 160 -30.54 -16.76 13.91
N LYS A 161 -30.06 -15.79 14.71
CA LYS A 161 -30.83 -15.22 15.82
C LYS A 161 -31.88 -14.20 15.35
N TYR A 162 -31.68 -13.62 14.17
CA TYR A 162 -32.53 -12.56 13.62
C TYR A 162 -33.48 -13.08 12.54
N THR A 163 -33.11 -14.13 11.82
CA THR A 163 -33.91 -14.69 10.72
C THR A 163 -33.66 -16.19 10.56
N THR A 164 -34.67 -16.89 10.07
CA THR A 164 -34.59 -18.32 9.67
C THR A 164 -34.22 -18.49 8.19
N GLU A 165 -34.21 -17.41 7.43
CA GLU A 165 -33.81 -17.39 6.02
C GLU A 165 -32.29 -17.29 5.88
N ASP A 166 -31.77 -17.78 4.76
CA ASP A 166 -30.34 -17.82 4.49
C ASP A 166 -29.85 -16.48 3.91
N TYR A 167 -29.21 -15.67 4.76
CA TYR A 167 -28.58 -14.41 4.38
C TYR A 167 -27.07 -14.48 4.61
N ASP A 168 -26.32 -13.89 3.67
CA ASP A 168 -24.86 -13.78 3.73
C ASP A 168 -24.41 -12.72 4.74
N GLY A 169 -25.29 -11.78 5.10
CA GLY A 169 -25.02 -10.76 6.11
C GLY A 169 -26.25 -9.95 6.49
N ILE A 170 -26.16 -9.27 7.64
CA ILE A 170 -27.17 -8.30 8.10
C ILE A 170 -26.51 -6.94 8.27
N ILE A 171 -27.12 -5.91 7.70
CA ILE A 171 -26.76 -4.51 7.91
C ILE A 171 -27.77 -3.89 8.87
N GLN A 172 -27.30 -3.57 10.08
CA GLN A 172 -28.11 -2.96 11.13
C GLN A 172 -27.81 -1.47 11.22
N ILE A 173 -28.84 -0.66 11.10
CA ILE A 173 -28.76 0.80 11.08
C ILE A 173 -29.51 1.30 12.29
N THR A 174 -28.88 2.21 13.01
CA THR A 174 -29.53 2.96 14.08
C THR A 174 -29.64 4.39 13.63
N LEU A 175 -30.84 4.98 13.73
CA LEU A 175 -31.05 6.37 13.37
C LEU A 175 -30.72 7.29 14.55
N LYS A 176 -30.47 8.57 14.24
CA LYS A 176 -30.36 9.62 15.25
C LYS A 176 -31.75 9.84 15.87
N LYS A 177 -31.77 10.11 17.17
CA LYS A 177 -32.98 10.49 17.90
C LYS A 177 -33.11 12.00 17.94
#